data_AF-A0A367RW95-F1
#
_entry.id   AF-A0A367RW95-F1
#
_cell.length_a   1.000
_cell.length_b   1.000
_cell.length_c   1.000
_cell.angle_alpha   90.00
_cell.angle_beta   90.00
_cell.angle_gamma   90.00
#
_symmetry.space_group_name_H-M   'P 1'
#
loop_
_entity.id
_entity.type
_entity.pdbx_description
1 polymer ?
#
loop_
_entity_poly.entity_id
_entity_poly.type
_entity_poly.pdbx_seq_one_letter_code
_entity_poly.pdbx_strand_id
1 'polypeptide(L)' 'MKFIRFGDRLINLSAIVTIELSEDKITILLANSNQERLEFSGQIAQDIKDYFNNPTLVDIVPPPPRPPLQAL' A
#
# COMPACT_ATOMS: atom_id res chain seq x y z
N MET A 1 -15.47 -0.95 0.29
CA MET A 1 -14.25 -1.21 1.09
C MET A 1 -13.04 -0.83 0.27
N LYS A 2 -12.01 -0.20 0.88
CA LYS A 2 -10.80 0.23 0.17
C LYS A 2 -9.61 -0.63 0.58
N PHE A 3 -8.88 -1.15 -0.40
CA PHE A 3 -7.67 -1.94 -0.20
C PHE A 3 -6.50 -1.23 -0.84
N ILE A 4 -5.31 -1.40 -0.26
CA ILE A 4 -4.05 -0.93 -0.82
C ILE A 4 -3.06 -2.08 -0.86
N ARG A 5 -2.26 -2.12 -1.92
CA ARG A 5 -1.19 -3.11 -2.06
C ARG A 5 0.15 -2.45 -1.72
N PHE A 6 0.88 -3.05 -0.79
CA PHE A 6 2.25 -2.67 -0.45
C PHE A 6 3.15 -3.90 -0.60
N GLY A 7 4.04 -3.86 -1.60
CA GLY A 7 4.81 -5.04 -2.02
C GLY A 7 3.90 -6.23 -2.37
N ASP A 8 4.07 -7.32 -1.62
CA ASP A 8 3.34 -8.58 -1.82
C ASP A 8 2.04 -8.66 -1.00
N ARG A 9 1.78 -7.67 -0.14
CA ARG A 9 0.65 -7.68 0.80
C ARG A 9 -0.48 -6.77 0.34
N LEU A 10 -1.70 -7.27 0.47
CA LEU A 10 -2.93 -6.50 0.28
C LEU A 10 -3.52 -6.14 1.64
N ILE A 11 -3.61 -4.86 1.94
CA ILE A 11 -4.08 -4.33 3.23
C ILE A 11 -5.45 -3.70 3.06
N ASN A 12 -6.39 -4.10 3.93
CA ASN A 12 -7.69 -3.43 4.03
C ASN A 12 -7.53 -2.15 4.85
N LEU A 13 -7.73 -0.99 4.22
CA LEU A 13 -7.59 0.31 4.88
C LEU A 13 -8.61 0.50 6.02
N SER A 14 -9.79 -0.11 5.90
CA SER A 14 -10.82 -0.07 6.95
C SER A 14 -10.48 -0.93 8.16
N ALA A 15 -9.52 -1.85 8.03
CA ALA A 15 -9.04 -2.65 9.15
C ALA A 15 -7.83 -2.01 9.84
N ILE A 16 -7.30 -0.87 9.37
CA ILE A 16 -6.15 -0.23 10.01
C ILE A 16 -6.62 0.50 11.27
N VAL A 17 -6.02 0.17 12.41
CA VAL A 17 -6.25 0.84 13.70
C VAL A 17 -5.26 1.97 13.89
N THR A 18 -3.98 1.70 13.64
CA THR A 18 -2.90 2.64 13.89
C THR A 18 -1.76 2.39 12.91
N ILE A 19 -1.08 3.48 12.53
CA ILE A 19 0.12 3.47 11.71
C ILE A 19 1.19 4.21 12.49
N GLU A 20 2.27 3.53 12.80
CA GLU A 20 3.44 4.10 13.47
C GLU A 20 4.53 4.34 12.41
N LEU A 21 4.90 5.60 12.24
CA LEU A 21 5.93 6.02 11.30
C LEU A 21 7.25 6.19 12.07
N SER A 22 8.25 5.36 11.78
CA SER A 22 9.64 5.55 12.23
C SER A 22 10.53 5.94 11.05
N GLU A 23 11.74 6.45 11.28
CA GLU A 23 12.63 6.92 10.21
C GLU A 23 12.93 5.82 9.18
N ASP A 24 13.16 4.61 9.65
CA ASP A 24 13.61 3.44 8.89
C ASP A 24 12.50 2.37 8.66
N LYS A 25 11.40 2.46 9.41
CA LYS A 25 10.34 1.44 9.43
C LYS A 25 8.95 2.05 9.53
N ILE A 26 7.95 1.34 9.03
CA ILE A 26 6.55 1.64 9.28
C ILE A 26 5.87 0.41 9.82
N THR A 27 5.06 0.63 10.85
CA THR A 27 4.29 -0.42 11.48
C THR A 27 2.81 -0.13 11.33
N ILE A 28 2.06 -1.08 10.78
CA ILE A 28 0.61 -0.98 10.63
C ILE A 28 -0.04 -2.01 11.56
N LEU A 29 -0.92 -1.54 12.43
CA LEU A 29 -1.71 -2.40 13.31
C LEU A 29 -3.10 -2.58 12.74
N LEU A 30 -3.53 -3.83 12.58
CA LEU A 30 -4.84 -4.19 12.04
C LEU A 30 -5.83 -4.60 13.13
N ALA A 31 -7.07 -4.11 13.03
CA ALA A 31 -8.24 -4.56 13.76
C ALA A 31 -8.77 -5.86 13.14
N ASN A 32 -7.97 -6.92 13.26
CA ASN A 32 -8.45 -8.28 13.03
C ASN A 32 -8.46 -9.03 14.37
N SER A 33 -9.03 -10.24 14.37
CA SER A 33 -9.15 -11.09 15.57
C SER A 33 -7.82 -11.38 16.27
N ASN A 34 -6.69 -11.19 15.57
CA ASN A 34 -5.35 -11.47 16.05
C ASN A 34 -4.52 -10.20 16.32
N GLN A 35 -5.09 -9.01 16.16
CA GLN A 35 -4.37 -7.73 16.23
C GLN A 35 -3.04 -7.75 15.46
N GLU A 36 -3.10 -8.19 14.20
CA GLU A 36 -1.91 -8.38 13.39
C GLU A 36 -1.11 -7.08 13.24
N ARG A 37 0.19 -7.18 13.51
CA ARG A 37 1.17 -6.09 13.37
C ARG A 37 2.03 -6.36 12.13
N LEU A 38 1.95 -5.46 11.16
CA LEU A 38 2.70 -5.55 9.91
C LEU A 38 3.82 -4.51 9.92
N GLU A 39 5.06 -4.98 9.81
CA GLU A 39 6.24 -4.12 9.75
C GLU A 39 6.78 -4.08 8.32
N PHE A 40 7.04 -2.87 7.84
CA PHE A 40 7.60 -2.58 6.53
C PHE A 40 8.87 -1.74 6.70
N SER A 41 9.87 -2.00 5.86
CA SER A 41 11.15 -1.29 5.85
C SER A 41 11.62 -1.05 4.42
N GLY A 42 12.57 -0.13 4.24
CA GLY A 42 13.13 0.18 2.91
C GLY A 42 12.12 0.91 2.01
N GLN A 43 12.14 0.62 0.70
CA GLN A 43 11.32 1.33 -0.28
C GLN A 43 9.81 1.26 0.04
N ILE A 44 9.32 0.09 0.49
CA ILE A 44 7.91 -0.09 0.82
C ILE A 44 7.48 0.82 1.97
N ALA A 45 8.36 1.02 2.97
CA ALA A 45 8.09 1.96 4.05
C ALA A 45 8.00 3.40 3.51
N GLN A 46 8.85 3.78 2.56
CA GLN A 46 8.77 5.09 1.95
C GLN A 46 7.46 5.27 1.15
N ASP A 47 7.06 4.26 0.38
CA ASP A 47 5.82 4.29 -0.40
C ASP A 47 4.57 4.44 0.51
N ILE A 48 4.56 3.77 1.67
CA ILE A 48 3.50 3.90 2.67
C ILE A 48 3.51 5.31 3.29
N LYS A 49 4.68 5.83 3.65
CA LYS A 49 4.83 7.22 4.15
C LYS A 49 4.25 8.22 3.18
N ASP A 50 4.60 8.09 1.90
CA ASP A 50 4.18 9.01 0.84
C ASP A 50 2.67 8.92 0.61
N TYR A 51 2.09 7.70 0.65
CA TYR A 51 0.64 7.49 0.58
C TYR A 51 -0.12 8.22 1.69
N PHE A 52 0.33 8.11 2.94
CA PHE A 52 -0.37 8.68 4.09
C PHE A 52 -0.07 10.17 4.32
N ASN A 53 1.13 10.64 3.95
CA ASN A 53 1.47 12.07 4.01
C ASN A 53 0.83 12.88 2.87
N ASN A 54 0.57 12.25 1.72
CA ASN A 54 -0.03 12.94 0.59
C ASN A 54 -0.97 11.99 -0.18
N PRO A 55 -2.27 11.93 0.19
CA PRO A 55 -3.22 10.99 -0.41
C PRO A 55 -3.48 11.23 -1.91
N THR A 56 -2.98 12.36 -2.44
CA THR A 56 -3.02 12.74 -3.86
C THR A 56 -1.88 12.14 -4.70
N LEU A 57 -0.86 11.55 -4.08
CA LEU A 57 0.38 11.10 -4.73
C LEU A 57 0.45 9.60 -5.06
N VAL A 58 -0.70 8.91 -5.08
CA VAL A 58 -0.73 7.56 -5.66
C VAL A 58 -0.70 7.70 -7.16
N ASP A 59 0.49 7.56 -7.70
CA ASP A 59 0.73 7.42 -9.13
C ASP A 59 -0.18 6.31 -9.67
N ILE A 60 -1.13 6.72 -10.51
CA ILE A 60 -1.99 5.82 -11.26
C ILE A 60 -1.03 5.13 -12.23
N VAL A 61 -0.59 3.91 -11.93
CA VAL A 61 0.09 3.08 -12.92
C VAL A 61 -0.85 2.97 -14.12
N PRO A 62 -0.53 3.59 -15.27
CA PRO A 62 -1.40 3.48 -16.44
C PRO A 62 -1.44 2.00 -16.82
N PRO A 63 -2.62 1.47 -17.20
CA PRO A 63 -2.71 0.08 -17.63
C PRO A 63 -1.71 -0.13 -18.78
N PRO A 64 -1.04 -1.29 -18.84
CA PRO A 64 -0.07 -1.57 -19.89
C PRO A 64 -0.73 -1.35 -21.26
N PRO A 65 0.01 -0.83 -22.25
CA PRO A 65 -0.52 -0.62 -23.59
C PRO A 65 -1.16 -1.92 -24.09
N ARG A 66 -2.39 -1.84 -24.60
CA ARG A 66 -3.02 -3.03 -25.18
C ARG A 66 -2.09 -3.53 -26.30
N PRO A 67 -1.80 -4.84 -26.38
CA PRO A 67 -1.04 -5.37 -27.50
C PRO A 67 -1.73 -4.91 -28.80
N PRO A 68 -0.96 -4.52 -29.83
CA PRO A 68 -1.55 -4.10 -31.09
C PRO A 68 -2.52 -5.20 -31.53
N LEU A 69 -3.75 -4.80 -31.87
CA LEU A 69 -4.67 -5.70 -32.56
C LEU A 69 -3.90 -6.19 -33.76
N GLN A 70 -3.49 -7.47 -33.75
CA GLN A 70 -2.98 -8.10 -34.96
C GLN A 70 -4.10 -7.90 -35.97
N ALA A 71 -3.85 -7.03 -36.94
CA ALA A 71 -4.74 -6.86 -38.08
C ALA A 71 -4.84 -8.26 -38.70
N LEU A 72 -6.04 -8.84 -38.64
CA LEU A 72 -6.39 -10.07 -39.34
C LEU A 72 -6.08 -9.94 -40.82
#